data_AF-A0A4S1WTY9-F1
#
_entry.id   AF-A0A4S1WTY9-F1
#
_cell.length_a   1.000
_cell.length_b   1.000
_cell.length_c   1.000
_cell.angle_alpha   90.00
_cell.angle_beta   90.00
_cell.angle_gamma   90.00
#
_symmetry.space_group_name_H-M   'P 1'
#
loop_
_entity.id
_entity.type
_entity.pdbx_description
1 polymer ?
#
loop_
_entity_poly.entity_id
_entity_poly.type
_entity_poly.pdbx_seq_one_letter_code
_entity_poly.pdbx_strand_id
1 'polypeptide(L)'
;MIRLPDLCRRLGKDESGLALLEFAFSLPIFLTMALTGAELTNYITTRMRVSQVALQLADNAARIGSGAPIASKTITEADINDLLTGAGLQASELDLYRKGRVIISSLEPDTAAGHTGKFMIRWQRCRGSAAHPSGYGVAGANNLTGIGPGNKAVPPPNGVAMFAEVFYTYQPLIKTSLSPSTTMTETASMMVRDRRDTSDDTKLANGSNNPNPQHPNGIYKVAGVTASTC
;
A
#
# COMPACT_ATOMS: atom_id res chain seq x y z
N MET A 1 -16.28 60.99 45.50
CA MET A 1 -17.27 59.91 45.75
C MET A 1 -18.09 59.71 44.48
N ILE A 2 -17.75 58.70 43.68
CA ILE A 2 -18.53 58.34 42.49
C ILE A 2 -19.79 57.62 42.99
N ARG A 3 -20.98 58.09 42.61
CA ARG A 3 -22.25 57.45 42.99
C ARG A 3 -22.41 56.17 42.17
N LEU A 4 -22.73 55.04 42.83
CA LEU A 4 -23.00 53.74 42.20
C LEU A 4 -23.79 53.79 40.86
N PRO A 5 -24.88 54.57 40.73
CA PRO A 5 -25.64 54.62 39.47
C PRO A 5 -24.85 55.17 38.26
N ASP A 6 -23.91 56.10 38.47
CA ASP A 6 -23.07 56.64 37.39
C ASP A 6 -22.00 55.63 36.96
N LEU A 7 -21.53 54.80 37.90
CA LEU A 7 -20.60 53.71 37.59
C LEU A 7 -21.29 52.66 36.71
N CYS A 8 -22.51 52.24 37.07
CA CYS A 8 -23.28 51.28 36.28
C CYS A 8 -23.61 51.80 34.87
N ARG A 9 -23.95 53.09 34.74
CA ARG A 9 -24.21 53.71 33.43
C ARG A 9 -22.94 53.86 32.58
N ARG A 10 -21.77 54.04 33.20
CA ARG A 10 -20.48 54.07 32.51
C ARG A 10 -20.06 52.69 32.03
N LEU A 11 -20.17 51.65 32.86
CA LEU A 11 -19.90 50.27 32.43
C LEU A 11 -20.84 49.83 31.31
N GLY A 12 -22.12 50.20 31.37
CA GLY A 12 -23.10 49.87 30.32
C GLY A 12 -22.90 50.60 28.98
N LYS A 13 -22.00 51.59 28.91
CA LYS A 13 -21.61 52.30 27.68
C LYS A 13 -20.18 51.98 27.24
N ASP A 14 -19.51 51.07 27.91
CA ASP A 14 -18.12 50.73 27.63
C ASP A 14 -18.04 49.69 26.50
N GLU A 15 -17.72 50.14 25.29
CA GLU A 15 -17.55 49.31 24.09
C GLU A 15 -16.09 48.90 23.86
N SER A 16 -15.16 49.33 24.72
CA SER A 16 -13.71 49.16 24.52
C SER A 16 -13.25 47.68 24.44
N GLY A 17 -14.04 46.76 24.99
CA GLY A 17 -13.79 45.31 24.96
C GLY A 17 -14.65 44.52 23.98
N LEU A 18 -15.54 45.16 23.22
CA LEU A 18 -16.50 44.45 22.36
C LEU A 18 -15.79 43.62 21.29
N ALA A 19 -14.80 44.20 20.61
CA ALA A 19 -13.99 43.51 19.59
C ALA A 19 -13.23 42.29 20.16
N LEU A 20 -12.79 42.38 21.43
CA LEU A 20 -12.11 41.26 22.10
C LEU A 20 -13.07 40.09 22.34
N LEU A 21 -14.33 40.38 22.71
CA LEU A 21 -15.36 39.36 22.93
C LEU A 21 -15.80 38.73 21.60
N GLU A 22 -16.03 39.52 20.56
CA GLU A 22 -16.36 39.01 19.22
C GLU A 22 -15.26 38.10 18.66
N PHE A 23 -13.98 38.47 18.87
CA PHE A 23 -12.85 37.61 18.53
C PHE A 23 -12.84 36.34 19.37
N ALA A 24 -13.06 36.44 20.68
CA ALA A 24 -13.07 35.28 21.58
C ALA A 24 -14.16 34.26 21.21
N PHE A 25 -15.32 34.71 20.71
CA PHE A 25 -16.39 33.81 20.26
C PHE A 25 -16.20 33.25 18.84
N SER A 26 -15.55 34.00 17.94
CA SER A 26 -15.28 33.54 16.56
C SER A 26 -14.06 32.63 16.47
N LEU A 27 -13.04 32.83 17.32
CA LEU A 27 -11.79 32.09 17.32
C LEU A 27 -11.97 30.56 17.41
N PRO A 28 -12.81 29.98 18.30
CA PRO A 28 -12.99 28.53 18.39
C PRO A 28 -13.58 27.93 17.11
N ILE A 29 -14.51 28.63 16.48
CA ILE A 29 -15.15 28.19 15.23
C ILE A 29 -14.11 28.23 14.09
N PHE A 30 -13.37 29.34 13.98
CA PHE A 30 -12.32 29.47 12.98
C PHE A 30 -11.21 28.43 13.16
N LEU A 31 -10.77 28.22 14.40
CA LEU A 31 -9.73 27.26 14.74
C LEU A 31 -10.16 25.83 14.40
N THR A 32 -11.36 25.42 14.80
CA THR A 32 -11.86 24.06 14.50
C THR A 32 -11.97 23.82 13.01
N MET A 33 -12.46 24.79 12.24
CA MET A 33 -12.55 24.69 10.78
C MET A 33 -11.15 24.62 10.13
N ALA A 34 -10.21 25.47 10.54
CA ALA A 34 -8.86 25.49 9.99
C ALA A 34 -8.09 24.19 10.30
N LEU A 35 -8.16 23.72 11.55
CA LEU A 35 -7.50 22.49 12.00
C LEU A 35 -8.09 21.25 11.32
N THR A 36 -9.43 21.18 11.18
CA THR A 36 -10.09 20.08 10.46
C THR A 36 -9.73 20.10 8.98
N GLY A 37 -9.68 21.29 8.36
CA GLY A 37 -9.25 21.44 6.97
C GLY A 37 -7.81 20.95 6.76
N ALA A 38 -6.89 21.35 7.64
CA ALA A 38 -5.49 20.91 7.60
C ALA A 38 -5.36 19.39 7.78
N GLU A 39 -6.09 18.79 8.73
CA GLU A 39 -6.10 17.34 8.96
C GLU A 39 -6.64 16.58 7.74
N LEU A 40 -7.72 17.05 7.13
CA LEU A 40 -8.30 16.44 5.95
C LEU A 40 -7.33 16.52 4.75
N THR A 41 -6.70 17.67 4.53
CA THR A 41 -5.69 17.82 3.46
C THR A 41 -4.50 16.89 3.69
N ASN A 42 -4.02 16.75 4.93
CA ASN A 42 -2.92 15.85 5.25
C ASN A 42 -3.30 14.38 5.02
N TYR A 43 -4.51 13.99 5.43
CA TYR A 43 -5.04 12.64 5.20
C TYR A 43 -5.14 12.30 3.71
N ILE A 44 -5.75 13.19 2.92
CA ILE A 44 -5.92 12.98 1.47
C ILE A 44 -4.56 12.94 0.78
N THR A 45 -3.65 13.86 1.11
CA THR A 45 -2.29 13.88 0.55
C THR A 45 -1.53 12.59 0.85
N THR A 46 -1.62 12.11 2.10
CA THR A 46 -0.97 10.86 2.50
C THR A 46 -1.56 9.68 1.74
N ARG A 47 -2.89 9.60 1.63
CA ARG A 47 -3.57 8.55 0.88
C ARG A 47 -3.18 8.55 -0.61
N MET A 48 -3.09 9.72 -1.24
CA MET A 48 -2.63 9.84 -2.62
C MET A 48 -1.18 9.34 -2.79
N ARG A 49 -0.27 9.73 -1.88
CA ARG A 49 1.13 9.25 -1.92
C ARG A 49 1.22 7.73 -1.76
N VAL A 50 0.48 7.14 -0.82
CA VAL A 50 0.43 5.68 -0.62
C VAL A 50 -0.12 4.97 -1.88
N SER A 51 -1.18 5.52 -2.49
CA SER A 51 -1.76 5.00 -3.73
C SER A 51 -0.78 5.06 -4.90
N GLN A 52 -0.01 6.15 -5.03
CA GLN A 52 1.06 6.28 -6.04
C GLN A 52 2.18 5.26 -5.84
N VAL A 53 2.56 4.97 -4.60
CA VAL A 53 3.54 3.92 -4.29
C VAL A 53 3.01 2.55 -4.72
N ALA A 54 1.74 2.22 -4.43
CA ALA A 54 1.14 0.97 -4.85
C ALA A 54 1.14 0.84 -6.40
N LEU A 55 0.72 1.88 -7.11
CA LEU A 55 0.69 1.93 -8.58
C LEU A 55 2.08 1.76 -9.20
N GLN A 56 3.07 2.51 -8.72
CA GLN A 56 4.43 2.41 -9.25
C GLN A 56 5.09 1.09 -8.89
N LEU A 57 4.83 0.55 -7.70
CA LEU A 57 5.29 -0.79 -7.33
C LEU A 57 4.73 -1.85 -8.28
N ALA A 58 3.43 -1.79 -8.60
CA ALA A 58 2.81 -2.71 -9.55
C ALA A 58 3.39 -2.57 -10.97
N ASP A 59 3.59 -1.34 -11.49
CA ASP A 59 4.16 -1.14 -12.83
C ASP A 59 5.63 -1.57 -12.91
N ASN A 60 6.43 -1.23 -11.89
CA ASN A 60 7.81 -1.68 -11.80
C ASN A 60 7.87 -3.22 -11.75
N ALA A 61 7.02 -3.85 -10.93
CA ALA A 61 6.95 -5.31 -10.83
C ALA A 61 6.52 -5.97 -12.16
N ALA A 62 5.66 -5.31 -12.94
CA ALA A 62 5.26 -5.76 -14.26
C ALA A 62 6.39 -5.67 -15.31
N ARG A 63 7.46 -4.92 -15.02
CA ARG A 63 8.60 -4.68 -15.92
C ARG A 63 9.92 -5.33 -15.48
N ILE A 64 10.05 -5.71 -14.21
CA ILE A 64 11.26 -6.40 -13.73
C ILE A 64 11.46 -7.72 -14.48
N GLY A 65 12.72 -8.14 -14.53
CA GLY A 65 13.15 -9.40 -15.11
C GLY A 65 14.22 -9.19 -16.17
N SER A 66 15.13 -10.14 -16.24
CA SER A 66 16.28 -10.16 -17.15
C SER A 66 16.14 -11.30 -18.16
N GLY A 67 16.68 -11.08 -19.36
CA GLY A 67 16.61 -12.03 -20.47
C GLY A 67 16.66 -11.35 -21.83
N ALA A 68 16.86 -12.15 -22.87
CA ALA A 68 16.82 -11.66 -24.25
C ALA A 68 15.40 -11.21 -24.63
N PRO A 69 15.21 -10.20 -25.50
CA PRO A 69 13.89 -9.70 -25.89
C PRO A 69 12.95 -10.75 -26.51
N ILE A 70 13.51 -11.84 -27.04
CA ILE A 70 12.78 -12.94 -27.68
C ILE A 70 12.51 -14.12 -26.74
N ALA A 71 13.09 -14.12 -25.54
CA ALA A 71 12.95 -15.19 -24.55
C ALA A 71 12.03 -14.74 -23.40
N SER A 72 11.44 -15.71 -22.71
CA SER A 72 10.71 -15.44 -21.46
C SER A 72 11.67 -14.84 -20.43
N LYS A 73 11.30 -13.68 -19.88
CA LYS A 73 12.11 -13.01 -18.86
C LYS A 73 12.08 -13.78 -17.54
N THR A 74 13.25 -13.92 -16.95
CA THR A 74 13.44 -14.55 -15.64
C THR A 74 13.45 -13.47 -14.56
N ILE A 75 12.96 -13.79 -13.36
CA ILE A 75 13.02 -12.90 -12.18
C ILE A 75 13.80 -13.59 -11.10
N THR A 76 14.64 -12.84 -10.43
CA THR A 76 15.41 -13.30 -9.27
C THR A 76 14.92 -12.69 -7.97
N GLU A 77 15.30 -13.28 -6.83
CA GLU A 77 15.08 -12.65 -5.52
C GLU A 77 15.79 -11.29 -5.40
N ALA A 78 16.90 -11.09 -6.13
CA ALA A 78 17.59 -9.80 -6.17
C ALA A 78 16.70 -8.74 -6.81
N ASP A 79 16.09 -9.04 -7.97
CA ASP A 79 15.17 -8.13 -8.65
C ASP A 79 13.98 -7.74 -7.77
N ILE A 80 13.42 -8.69 -7.01
CA ILE A 80 12.29 -8.41 -6.10
C ILE A 80 12.75 -7.59 -4.89
N ASN A 81 13.93 -7.87 -4.36
CA ASN A 81 14.50 -7.08 -3.27
C ASN A 81 14.82 -5.64 -3.69
N ASP A 82 15.30 -5.44 -4.92
CA ASP A 82 15.56 -4.12 -5.50
C ASP A 82 14.26 -3.38 -5.77
N LEU A 83 13.24 -4.06 -6.30
CA LEU A 83 11.88 -3.54 -6.44
C LEU A 83 11.33 -3.03 -5.11
N LEU A 84 11.41 -3.85 -4.05
CA LEU A 84 10.96 -3.45 -2.73
C LEU A 84 11.80 -2.27 -2.24
N THR A 85 13.13 -2.33 -2.29
CA THR A 85 13.99 -1.21 -1.90
C THR A 85 13.60 0.10 -2.62
N GLY A 86 13.33 0.04 -3.92
CA GLY A 86 12.86 1.17 -4.71
C GLY A 86 11.52 1.73 -4.25
N ALA A 87 10.58 0.90 -3.82
CA ALA A 87 9.31 1.36 -3.24
C ALA A 87 9.51 2.13 -1.92
N GLY A 88 10.46 1.68 -1.09
CA GLY A 88 10.86 2.41 0.12
C GLY A 88 11.46 3.78 -0.19
N LEU A 89 12.34 3.85 -1.18
CA LEU A 89 12.95 5.10 -1.63
C LEU A 89 11.91 6.07 -2.22
N GLN A 90 10.96 5.55 -3.00
CA GLN A 90 9.86 6.36 -3.55
C GLN A 90 8.94 6.90 -2.47
N ALA A 91 8.68 6.12 -1.42
CA ALA A 91 7.86 6.53 -0.31
C ALA A 91 8.53 7.61 0.57
N SER A 92 9.84 7.80 0.45
CA SER A 92 10.66 8.88 1.02
C SER A 92 10.23 9.27 2.45
N GLU A 93 9.46 10.34 2.59
CA GLU A 93 9.01 10.94 3.85
C GLU A 93 7.94 10.15 4.61
N LEU A 94 7.29 9.18 3.99
CA LEU A 94 6.24 8.39 4.63
C LEU A 94 6.78 7.41 5.65
N ASP A 95 8.07 7.08 5.63
CA ASP A 95 8.66 6.10 6.53
C ASP A 95 7.88 4.76 6.49
N LEU A 96 7.66 4.33 5.24
CA LEU A 96 6.73 3.28 4.86
C LEU A 96 6.98 1.95 5.56
N TYR A 97 8.25 1.58 5.79
CA TYR A 97 8.58 0.31 6.41
C TYR A 97 8.50 0.29 7.92
N ARG A 98 8.49 1.44 8.59
CA ARG A 98 8.24 1.48 10.03
C ARG A 98 6.75 1.59 10.33
N LYS A 99 6.00 2.32 9.50
CA LYS A 99 4.57 2.63 9.72
C LYS A 99 3.60 1.77 8.90
N GLY A 100 4.12 0.99 7.97
CA GLY A 100 3.33 0.23 7.02
C GLY A 100 3.94 -1.12 6.65
N ARG A 101 3.27 -1.78 5.71
CA ARG A 101 3.71 -3.03 5.09
C ARG A 101 3.35 -2.99 3.61
N VAL A 102 4.35 -3.29 2.79
CA VAL A 102 4.22 -3.42 1.34
C VAL A 102 4.20 -4.90 1.02
N ILE A 103 3.23 -5.34 0.24
CA ILE A 103 3.07 -6.73 -0.20
C ILE A 103 2.95 -6.72 -1.72
N ILE A 104 3.72 -7.58 -2.38
CA ILE A 104 3.67 -7.79 -3.82
C ILE A 104 3.40 -9.27 -4.09
N SER A 105 2.40 -9.52 -4.93
CA SER A 105 1.92 -10.86 -5.27
C SER A 105 1.98 -11.09 -6.77
N SER A 106 2.40 -12.29 -7.20
CA SER A 106 2.25 -12.75 -8.59
C SER A 106 0.97 -13.55 -8.73
N LEU A 107 0.02 -13.02 -9.49
CA LEU A 107 -1.22 -13.69 -9.85
C LEU A 107 -1.09 -14.33 -11.23
N GLU A 108 -1.33 -15.63 -11.28
CA GLU A 108 -1.14 -16.44 -12.49
C GLU A 108 -2.33 -17.36 -12.73
N PRO A 109 -2.56 -17.80 -13.99
CA PRO A 109 -3.54 -18.85 -14.28
C PRO A 109 -3.26 -20.12 -13.50
N ASP A 110 -4.32 -20.69 -12.93
CA ASP A 110 -4.26 -21.96 -12.23
C ASP A 110 -4.45 -23.11 -13.21
N THR A 111 -3.39 -23.89 -13.45
CA THR A 111 -3.36 -24.98 -14.42
C THR A 111 -3.74 -26.33 -13.82
N ALA A 112 -4.12 -26.39 -12.53
CA ALA A 112 -4.56 -27.63 -11.92
C ALA A 112 -5.90 -28.13 -12.50
N ALA A 113 -6.09 -29.45 -12.50
CA ALA A 113 -7.30 -30.07 -13.01
C ALA A 113 -8.54 -29.55 -12.25
N GLY A 114 -9.55 -29.08 -12.99
CA GLY A 114 -10.78 -28.51 -12.41
C GLY A 114 -10.70 -27.02 -12.09
N HIS A 115 -9.56 -26.36 -12.31
CA HIS A 115 -9.35 -24.93 -12.06
C HIS A 115 -9.42 -24.06 -13.33
N THR A 116 -10.16 -24.52 -14.36
CA THR A 116 -10.34 -23.76 -15.61
C THR A 116 -10.90 -22.37 -15.34
N GLY A 117 -10.19 -21.33 -15.79
CA GLY A 117 -10.56 -19.92 -15.58
C GLY A 117 -10.34 -19.43 -14.15
N LYS A 118 -9.54 -20.15 -13.36
CA LYS A 118 -9.13 -19.77 -12.01
C LYS A 118 -7.68 -19.32 -12.01
N PHE A 119 -7.29 -18.72 -10.88
CA PHE A 119 -5.99 -18.11 -10.69
C PHE A 119 -5.38 -18.56 -9.36
N MET A 120 -4.07 -18.45 -9.28
CA MET A 120 -3.30 -18.71 -8.07
C MET A 120 -2.33 -17.57 -7.77
N ILE A 121 -2.06 -17.33 -6.49
CA ILE A 121 -0.95 -16.49 -6.05
C ILE A 121 0.28 -17.38 -6.04
N ARG A 122 1.10 -17.36 -7.09
CA ARG A 122 2.26 -18.26 -7.18
C ARG A 122 3.29 -17.95 -6.10
N TRP A 123 3.56 -16.67 -5.90
CA TRP A 123 4.50 -16.20 -4.89
C TRP A 123 4.08 -14.84 -4.37
N GLN A 124 4.57 -14.54 -3.17
CA GLN A 124 4.33 -13.28 -2.49
C GLN A 124 5.60 -12.85 -1.76
N ARG A 125 5.93 -11.56 -1.83
CA ARG A 125 7.02 -10.95 -1.07
C ARG A 125 6.50 -9.71 -0.37
N CYS A 126 7.08 -9.37 0.77
CA CYS A 126 6.70 -8.15 1.47
C CYS A 126 7.83 -7.57 2.29
N ARG A 127 7.66 -6.29 2.65
CA ARG A 127 8.60 -5.54 3.46
C ARG A 127 7.85 -4.53 4.33
N GLY A 128 8.33 -4.34 5.56
CA GLY A 128 7.77 -3.43 6.54
C GLY A 128 7.43 -4.13 7.86
N SER A 129 7.42 -3.38 8.94
CA SER A 129 7.23 -3.87 10.31
C SER A 129 5.77 -3.95 10.73
N ALA A 130 4.83 -3.37 9.97
CA ALA A 130 3.42 -3.46 10.33
C ALA A 130 2.92 -4.91 10.23
N ALA A 131 2.21 -5.36 11.27
CA ALA A 131 1.59 -6.68 11.31
C ALA A 131 0.26 -6.67 10.54
N HIS A 132 0.34 -6.64 9.21
CA HIS A 132 -0.82 -6.69 8.32
C HIS A 132 -0.66 -7.84 7.31
N PRO A 133 -1.43 -8.93 7.42
CA PRO A 133 -1.44 -9.98 6.40
C PRO A 133 -2.15 -9.46 5.14
N SER A 134 -1.87 -10.07 3.99
CA SER A 134 -2.59 -9.70 2.77
C SER A 134 -4.08 -10.03 2.87
N GLY A 135 -4.92 -9.08 2.47
CA GLY A 135 -6.38 -9.25 2.45
C GLY A 135 -6.88 -10.24 1.37
N TYR A 136 -6.02 -10.69 0.46
CA TYR A 136 -6.43 -11.43 -0.75
C TYR A 136 -5.89 -12.86 -0.84
N GLY A 137 -5.18 -13.32 0.20
CA GLY A 137 -4.60 -14.66 0.28
C GLY A 137 -3.09 -14.64 0.47
N VAL A 138 -2.53 -15.83 0.66
CA VAL A 138 -1.09 -16.06 0.86
C VAL A 138 -0.46 -16.70 -0.38
N ALA A 139 0.86 -16.73 -0.46
CA ALA A 139 1.57 -17.50 -1.48
C ALA A 139 1.08 -18.96 -1.51
N GLY A 140 0.80 -19.48 -2.70
CA GLY A 140 0.22 -20.80 -2.94
C GLY A 140 -1.31 -20.86 -2.92
N ALA A 141 -2.01 -19.79 -2.56
CA ALA A 141 -3.48 -19.74 -2.66
C ALA A 141 -3.92 -19.96 -4.12
N ASN A 142 -4.86 -20.87 -4.34
CA ASN A 142 -5.26 -21.34 -5.66
C ASN A 142 -6.80 -21.33 -5.82
N ASN A 143 -7.31 -21.74 -6.99
CA ASN A 143 -8.76 -21.71 -7.30
C ASN A 143 -9.42 -20.32 -7.11
N LEU A 144 -8.66 -19.24 -7.28
CA LEU A 144 -9.15 -17.87 -7.12
C LEU A 144 -9.86 -17.40 -8.39
N THR A 145 -10.82 -16.49 -8.27
CA THR A 145 -11.47 -15.84 -9.43
C THR A 145 -10.84 -14.46 -9.74
N GLY A 146 -9.67 -14.17 -9.17
CA GLY A 146 -8.98 -12.88 -9.20
C GLY A 146 -8.81 -12.30 -7.79
N ILE A 147 -8.04 -11.21 -7.68
CA ILE A 147 -7.70 -10.55 -6.41
C ILE A 147 -7.92 -9.04 -6.48
N GLY A 148 -8.13 -8.38 -5.34
CA GLY A 148 -8.36 -6.94 -5.27
C GLY A 148 -9.81 -6.53 -4.98
N PRO A 149 -10.03 -5.24 -4.63
CA PRO A 149 -11.34 -4.72 -4.27
C PRO A 149 -12.18 -4.42 -5.53
N GLY A 150 -13.49 -4.69 -5.45
CA GLY A 150 -14.41 -4.42 -6.57
C GLY A 150 -14.14 -5.31 -7.79
N ASN A 151 -13.74 -4.70 -8.90
CA ASN A 151 -13.33 -5.43 -10.10
C ASN A 151 -11.99 -6.12 -9.83
N LYS A 152 -12.05 -7.45 -9.73
CA LYS A 152 -10.87 -8.26 -9.41
C LYS A 152 -9.84 -8.18 -10.54
N ALA A 153 -8.58 -7.99 -10.16
CA ALA A 153 -7.45 -8.15 -11.05
C ALA A 153 -7.37 -9.61 -11.50
N VAL A 154 -7.23 -9.78 -12.81
CA VAL A 154 -7.15 -11.07 -13.49
C VAL A 154 -6.03 -10.97 -14.53
N PRO A 155 -5.09 -11.93 -14.57
CA PRO A 155 -4.06 -11.95 -15.61
C PRO A 155 -4.68 -12.25 -16.98
N PRO A 156 -4.04 -11.80 -18.07
CA PRO A 156 -4.44 -12.20 -19.40
C PRO A 156 -4.17 -13.70 -19.61
N PRO A 157 -4.78 -14.34 -20.62
CA PRO A 157 -4.53 -15.75 -20.92
C PRO A 157 -3.03 -16.01 -21.10
N ASN A 158 -2.49 -16.98 -20.35
CA ASN A 158 -1.06 -17.34 -20.33
C ASN A 158 -0.12 -16.19 -19.93
N GLY A 159 -0.62 -15.17 -19.24
CA GLY A 159 0.18 -14.07 -18.70
C GLY A 159 0.20 -14.04 -17.18
N VAL A 160 0.78 -12.98 -16.65
CA VAL A 160 0.95 -12.76 -15.21
C VAL A 160 0.42 -11.37 -14.87
N ALA A 161 -0.22 -11.23 -13.72
CA ALA A 161 -0.62 -9.94 -13.15
C ALA A 161 0.12 -9.73 -11.84
N MET A 162 0.83 -8.62 -11.73
CA MET A 162 1.46 -8.19 -10.50
C MET A 162 0.45 -7.40 -9.68
N PHE A 163 0.28 -7.77 -8.42
CA PHE A 163 -0.65 -7.13 -7.51
C PHE A 163 0.08 -6.59 -6.28
N ALA A 164 0.09 -5.27 -6.15
CA ALA A 164 0.68 -4.55 -5.04
C ALA A 164 -0.41 -4.18 -4.02
N GLU A 165 -0.12 -4.41 -2.76
CA GLU A 165 -0.93 -4.03 -1.62
C GLU A 165 -0.04 -3.25 -0.65
N VAL A 166 -0.42 -2.01 -0.35
CA VAL A 166 0.33 -1.14 0.54
C VAL A 166 -0.57 -0.77 1.71
N PHE A 167 -0.26 -1.34 2.86
CA PHE A 167 -0.86 -0.99 4.14
C PHE A 167 -0.04 0.11 4.81
N TYR A 168 -0.70 1.15 5.31
CA TYR A 168 -0.06 2.26 5.99
C TYR A 168 -0.88 2.75 7.19
N THR A 169 -0.19 2.95 8.31
CA THR A 169 -0.77 3.55 9.52
C THR A 169 -0.58 5.06 9.46
N TYR A 170 -1.68 5.78 9.21
CA TYR A 170 -1.72 7.22 9.11
C TYR A 170 -1.47 7.89 10.46
N GLN A 171 -0.65 8.95 10.44
CA GLN A 171 -0.34 9.76 11.60
C GLN A 171 -1.07 11.11 11.49
N PRO A 172 -2.12 11.32 12.29
CA PRO A 172 -2.84 12.60 12.28
C PRO A 172 -1.96 13.72 12.83
N LEU A 173 -2.15 14.93 12.31
CA LEU A 173 -1.55 16.15 12.85
C LEU A 173 -2.21 16.48 14.20
N ILE A 174 -3.51 16.20 14.31
CA ILE A 174 -4.32 16.54 15.47
C ILE A 174 -5.16 15.34 15.87
N LYS A 175 -4.86 14.79 17.06
CA LYS A 175 -5.62 13.67 17.62
C LYS A 175 -6.93 14.20 18.21
N THR A 176 -8.01 14.14 17.43
CA THR A 176 -9.37 14.45 17.89
C THR A 176 -10.30 13.29 17.55
N SER A 177 -11.50 13.28 18.15
CA SER A 177 -12.56 12.32 17.81
C SER A 177 -13.08 12.44 16.37
N LEU A 178 -12.70 13.50 15.65
CA LEU A 178 -13.07 13.75 14.26
C LEU A 178 -12.00 13.28 13.27
N SER A 179 -10.90 12.69 13.75
CA SER A 179 -9.83 12.19 12.88
C SER A 179 -10.32 11.01 12.04
N PRO A 180 -10.00 10.96 10.73
CA PRO A 180 -10.34 9.84 9.86
C PRO A 180 -9.65 8.54 10.31
N SER A 181 -9.99 7.42 9.67
CA SER A 181 -9.36 6.12 9.92
C SER A 181 -7.83 6.23 9.99
N THR A 182 -7.25 5.69 11.06
CA THR A 182 -5.80 5.67 11.26
C THR A 182 -5.09 4.65 10.39
N THR A 183 -5.84 3.81 9.66
CA THR A 183 -5.29 2.82 8.75
C THR A 183 -5.83 3.03 7.35
N MET A 184 -4.95 2.91 6.37
CA MET A 184 -5.25 3.04 4.95
C MET A 184 -4.56 1.89 4.20
N THR A 185 -5.28 1.32 3.25
CA THR A 185 -4.81 0.22 2.42
C THR A 185 -5.09 0.57 0.98
N GLU A 186 -4.03 0.68 0.20
CA GLU A 186 -4.12 1.00 -1.22
C GLU A 186 -3.58 -0.18 -2.02
N THR A 187 -4.29 -0.53 -3.08
CA THR A 187 -3.96 -1.68 -3.93
C THR A 187 -3.84 -1.24 -5.38
N ALA A 188 -2.93 -1.84 -6.11
CA ALA A 188 -2.79 -1.64 -7.54
C ALA A 188 -2.42 -2.94 -8.23
N SER A 189 -2.83 -3.09 -9.49
CA SER A 189 -2.50 -4.25 -10.29
C SER A 189 -2.06 -3.86 -11.68
N MET A 190 -1.04 -4.53 -12.20
CA MET A 190 -0.54 -4.33 -13.57
C MET A 190 -0.27 -5.69 -14.22
N MET A 191 -0.67 -5.84 -15.47
CA MET A 191 -0.30 -7.02 -16.26
C MET A 191 1.17 -6.94 -16.63
N VAL A 192 1.89 -8.05 -16.49
CA VAL A 192 3.26 -8.16 -16.99
C VAL A 192 3.23 -8.00 -18.51
N ARG A 193 4.08 -7.11 -19.03
CA ARG A 193 4.07 -6.71 -20.45
C ARG A 193 4.81 -7.70 -21.34
N ASP A 194 5.91 -8.25 -20.83
CA ASP A 194 6.73 -9.23 -21.53
C ASP A 194 6.34 -10.66 -21.11
N ARG A 195 6.67 -11.64 -21.95
CA ARG A 195 6.54 -13.05 -21.53
C ARG A 195 7.45 -13.29 -20.33
N ARG A 196 6.89 -13.87 -19.27
CA ARG A 196 7.59 -14.19 -18.03
C ARG A 196 7.77 -15.69 -17.94
N ASP A 197 8.95 -16.12 -17.53
CA ASP A 197 9.18 -17.51 -17.20
C ASP A 197 8.54 -17.81 -15.84
N THR A 198 7.51 -18.66 -15.87
CA THR A 198 6.76 -19.10 -14.70
C THR A 198 7.02 -20.58 -14.38
N SER A 199 8.05 -21.16 -15.01
CA SER A 199 8.43 -22.55 -14.76
C SER A 199 8.83 -22.76 -13.29
N ASP A 200 8.44 -23.90 -12.75
CA ASP A 200 8.65 -24.24 -11.35
C ASP A 200 9.36 -25.59 -11.26
N ASP A 201 10.51 -25.61 -10.60
CA ASP A 201 11.31 -26.80 -10.37
C ASP A 201 11.25 -27.28 -8.92
N THR A 202 10.28 -26.81 -8.12
CA THR A 202 10.03 -27.33 -6.76
C THR A 202 9.72 -28.82 -6.74
N LYS A 203 9.23 -29.37 -7.85
CA LYS A 203 8.87 -30.78 -8.01
C LYS A 203 9.65 -31.44 -9.14
N LEU A 204 10.11 -32.66 -8.91
CA LEU A 204 10.65 -33.53 -9.95
C LEU A 204 9.51 -34.12 -10.79
N ALA A 205 9.84 -34.67 -11.96
CA ALA A 205 8.85 -35.28 -12.87
C ALA A 205 8.03 -36.42 -12.22
N ASN A 206 8.57 -37.06 -11.17
CA ASN A 206 7.90 -38.11 -10.40
C ASN A 206 6.98 -37.56 -9.27
N GLY A 207 6.81 -36.24 -9.17
CA GLY A 207 5.98 -35.57 -8.15
C GLY A 207 6.64 -35.39 -6.78
N SER A 208 7.86 -35.90 -6.56
CA SER A 208 8.61 -35.68 -5.32
C SER A 208 9.21 -34.27 -5.25
N ASN A 209 9.52 -33.80 -4.03
CA ASN A 209 10.17 -32.50 -3.83
C ASN A 209 11.57 -32.52 -4.44
N ASN A 210 11.91 -31.50 -5.22
CA ASN A 210 13.28 -31.28 -5.65
C ASN A 210 14.12 -30.88 -4.42
N PRO A 211 15.21 -31.59 -4.09
CA PRO A 211 16.07 -31.25 -2.95
C PRO A 211 16.89 -29.97 -3.19
N ASN A 212 17.05 -29.53 -4.44
CA ASN A 212 17.78 -28.32 -4.79
C ASN A 212 17.11 -27.56 -5.95
N PRO A 213 15.95 -26.93 -5.72
CA PRO A 213 15.28 -26.14 -6.74
C PRO A 213 16.09 -24.86 -7.02
N GLN A 214 16.36 -24.58 -8.29
CA GLN A 214 17.01 -23.39 -8.82
C GLN A 214 16.04 -22.23 -9.04
N HIS A 215 14.78 -22.51 -9.39
CA HIS A 215 13.76 -21.48 -9.61
C HIS A 215 12.41 -21.84 -8.98
N PRO A 216 12.35 -22.02 -7.65
CA PRO A 216 11.12 -22.43 -6.99
C PRO A 216 10.03 -21.38 -7.16
N ASN A 217 8.82 -21.83 -7.49
CA ASN A 217 7.67 -20.97 -7.75
C ASN A 217 7.95 -19.89 -8.82
N GLY A 218 8.80 -20.16 -9.80
CA GLY A 218 9.12 -19.23 -10.89
C GLY A 218 10.06 -18.08 -10.53
N ILE A 219 10.77 -18.17 -9.39
CA ILE A 219 11.79 -17.17 -8.99
C ILE A 219 13.16 -17.81 -8.94
N TYR A 220 14.07 -17.31 -9.76
CA TYR A 220 15.45 -17.77 -9.87
C TYR A 220 16.27 -17.37 -8.63
N LYS A 221 16.97 -18.35 -8.05
CA LYS A 221 17.85 -18.12 -6.91
C LYS A 221 19.12 -17.40 -7.33
N VAL A 222 19.56 -16.48 -6.49
CA VAL A 222 20.87 -15.82 -6.58
C VAL A 222 21.63 -16.11 -5.30
N ALA A 223 22.90 -16.52 -5.42
CA ALA A 223 23.73 -16.84 -4.27
C ALA A 223 23.85 -15.64 -3.32
N GLY A 224 23.64 -15.88 -2.02
CA GLY A 224 23.74 -14.84 -1.00
C GLY A 224 22.53 -13.90 -0.88
N VAL A 225 21.46 -14.11 -1.66
CA VAL A 225 20.24 -13.30 -1.59
C VAL A 225 19.14 -14.03 -0.84
N THR A 226 18.55 -13.37 0.16
CA THR A 226 17.44 -13.92 0.96
C THR A 226 16.10 -13.41 0.44
N ALA A 227 15.10 -14.30 0.38
CA ALA A 227 13.74 -13.94 0.00
C ALA A 227 13.07 -13.05 1.07
N SER A 228 12.42 -11.96 0.64
CA SER A 228 11.65 -11.09 1.53
C SER A 228 10.27 -11.69 1.82
N THR A 229 10.22 -12.65 2.74
CA THR A 229 9.01 -13.43 3.03
C THR A 229 7.94 -12.62 3.77
N CYS A 230 6.69 -13.00 3.52
CA CYS A 230 5.55 -12.69 4.37
C CYS A 230 5.33 -13.81 5.37
#